data_AF-A0A3D3L797-F1
#
_entry.id   AF-A0A3D3L797-F1
#
_cell.length_a   1.000
_cell.length_b   1.000
_cell.length_c   1.000
_cell.angle_alpha   90.00
_cell.angle_beta   90.00
_cell.angle_gamma   90.00
#
_symmetry.space_group_name_H-M   'P 1'
#
loop_
_entity.id
_entity.type
_entity.pdbx_description
1 polymer ?
#
loop_
_entity_poly.entity_id
_entity_poly.type
_entity_poly.pdbx_seq_one_letter_code
_entity_poly.pdbx_strand_id
1 'polypeptide(L)'
;PGAPAAFTEDDRYELEMTFSRGLYSGWMHGVNHQELVGAIYGKKRGMPAGVVRSTARDAVELESVPAHLKTGDGLAFENLHDTNDEQGGRVYGIRGRWIEFQRGRLDTSRIPPGTRVFKTGDQVLEQRLRQTWQGEIPQRRKTRLDLAVSGKAGAPLLLECDAPRARVESATALQPAERSPLTREILQNQLGRLGATTYELGSLDMRVEGAVMLPVSELNRMRRALVGQVSQNSEAPAAAPSSAPRSSLDEMLAAVSAMRAPAGDEPPRLHVLCRTFEHVQAALDSGVTRLYADFEDIRLYGDVVGRVRAQGGASVFLATPRIQKSGEAGFFKLIARAQPCGVLIRNLGGIAFFKDAGLPAIGDFSLNTANPLTAGFLKDTGLGRLTISYDLTIEQVLDLLRAAPPQWFEITLHQHMPMFHMEHCAFAAFLSEGTDFTNCGRPCERHRVHLRDRVGMEHPLKADVGCRNTLFNAVPQTGAQFFADLMAAGLRDYRVELLEEDAAEALRVISAYQDLLSGSSGGDIWRALKARSQIGVTRGTMAGRSF
;
A
#
# COMPACT_ATOMS: atom_id res chain seq x y z
N PRO A 1 -5.54 -20.73 24.60
CA PRO A 1 -4.74 -19.85 23.72
C PRO A 1 -3.25 -20.17 23.89
N GLY A 2 -2.65 -20.85 22.92
CA GLY A 2 -1.22 -21.16 22.94
C GLY A 2 -0.41 -19.87 23.01
N ALA A 3 0.62 -19.85 23.85
CA ALA A 3 1.57 -18.75 23.84
C ALA A 3 2.07 -18.54 22.40
N PRO A 4 2.16 -17.31 21.89
CA PRO A 4 2.71 -17.06 20.57
C PRO A 4 4.11 -17.68 20.51
N ALA A 5 4.38 -18.46 19.47
CA ALA A 5 5.71 -19.03 19.24
C ALA A 5 6.72 -17.87 19.22
N ALA A 6 7.76 -17.96 20.04
CA ALA A 6 8.81 -16.96 20.06
C ALA A 6 9.54 -16.99 18.71
N PHE A 7 9.80 -15.81 18.13
CA PHE A 7 10.60 -15.70 16.91
C PHE A 7 11.97 -16.33 17.11
N THR A 8 12.38 -17.18 16.18
CA THR A 8 13.72 -17.80 16.19
C THR A 8 14.76 -16.83 15.62
N GLU A 9 16.04 -17.13 15.84
CA GLU A 9 17.13 -16.37 15.20
C GLU A 9 17.08 -16.50 13.67
N ASP A 10 16.64 -17.66 13.16
CA ASP A 10 16.44 -17.88 11.73
C ASP A 10 15.32 -17.00 11.17
N ASP A 11 14.19 -16.84 11.88
CA ASP A 11 13.12 -15.93 11.47
C ASP A 11 13.64 -14.48 11.36
N ARG A 12 14.43 -14.05 12.35
CA ARG A 12 15.03 -12.72 12.36
C ARG A 12 16.00 -12.53 11.21
N TYR A 13 16.84 -13.53 10.94
CA TYR A 13 17.77 -13.56 9.83
C TYR A 13 17.04 -13.41 8.49
N GLU A 14 16.01 -14.20 8.26
CA GLU A 14 15.23 -14.18 7.02
C GLU A 14 14.52 -12.85 6.80
N LEU A 15 14.01 -12.24 7.87
CA LEU A 15 13.43 -10.89 7.84
C LEU A 15 14.46 -9.84 7.42
N GLU A 16 15.65 -9.84 8.04
CA GLU A 16 16.74 -8.92 7.67
C GLU A 16 17.19 -9.12 6.22
N MET A 17 17.29 -10.37 5.79
CA MET A 17 17.76 -10.72 4.46
C MET A 17 16.71 -10.53 3.36
N THR A 18 15.42 -10.49 3.67
CA THR A 18 14.39 -10.18 2.66
C THR A 18 14.46 -8.71 2.28
N PHE A 19 14.20 -7.83 3.24
CA PHE A 19 14.41 -6.39 3.12
C PHE A 19 14.40 -5.75 4.52
N SER A 20 15.53 -5.18 4.92
CA SER A 20 15.59 -4.36 6.13
C SER A 20 16.55 -3.18 5.95
N ARG A 21 16.36 -2.16 6.78
CA ARG A 21 17.31 -1.06 7.00
C ARG A 21 17.79 -1.06 8.45
N GLY A 22 17.83 -2.26 9.05
CA GLY A 22 17.74 -2.47 10.49
C GLY A 22 16.32 -2.84 10.92
N LEU A 23 16.21 -3.74 11.89
CA LEU A 23 14.93 -4.09 12.52
C LEU A 23 14.69 -3.21 13.74
N TYR A 24 13.48 -2.70 13.87
CA TYR A 24 13.03 -1.90 15.00
C TYR A 24 11.58 -2.25 15.32
N SER A 25 11.19 -2.15 16.60
CA SER A 25 9.81 -2.39 17.06
C SER A 25 8.80 -1.38 16.51
N GLY A 26 9.29 -0.30 15.89
CA GLY A 26 8.47 0.72 15.25
C GLY A 26 7.54 1.37 16.27
N TRP A 27 6.24 1.19 16.06
CA TRP A 27 5.16 1.86 16.79
C TRP A 27 4.64 1.08 17.99
N MET A 28 5.12 -0.14 18.22
CA MET A 28 4.54 -1.05 19.23
C MET A 28 4.67 -0.52 20.66
N HIS A 29 5.61 0.39 20.92
CA HIS A 29 5.83 1.00 22.24
C HIS A 29 5.38 2.47 22.29
N GLY A 30 4.61 2.93 21.31
CA GLY A 30 4.25 4.33 21.14
C GLY A 30 5.15 5.05 20.14
N VAL A 31 5.07 6.37 20.14
CA VAL A 31 5.82 7.23 19.21
C VAL A 31 7.05 7.79 19.93
N ASN A 32 8.24 7.46 19.44
CA ASN A 32 9.47 8.14 19.79
C ASN A 32 10.16 8.57 18.49
N HIS A 33 10.00 9.83 18.11
CA HIS A 33 10.53 10.35 16.85
C HIS A 33 12.06 10.30 16.75
N GLN A 34 12.78 10.21 17.86
CA GLN A 34 14.24 10.11 17.88
C GLN A 34 14.75 8.71 17.49
N GLU A 35 13.94 7.67 17.70
CA GLU A 35 14.35 6.27 17.51
C GLU A 35 13.60 5.60 16.35
N LEU A 36 12.41 6.11 16.01
CA LEU A 36 11.49 5.50 15.07
C LEU A 36 12.07 5.32 13.66
N VAL A 37 12.80 6.33 13.18
CA VAL A 37 13.42 6.31 11.86
C VAL A 37 14.85 6.81 12.00
N GLY A 38 15.82 5.89 11.89
CA GLY A 38 17.23 6.27 11.94
C GLY A 38 17.68 7.15 10.76
N ALA A 39 16.93 7.16 9.66
CA ALA A 39 17.15 8.00 8.46
C ALA A 39 18.55 7.94 7.81
N ILE A 40 19.35 6.92 8.14
CA ILE A 40 20.73 6.79 7.64
C ILE A 40 20.76 6.29 6.19
N TYR A 41 19.91 5.32 5.83
CA TYR A 41 19.98 4.63 4.53
C TYR A 41 18.64 4.66 3.78
N GLY A 42 18.68 4.98 2.49
CA GLY A 42 17.52 4.90 1.59
C GLY A 42 17.32 3.53 0.93
N LYS A 43 18.30 2.63 1.01
CA LYS A 43 18.31 1.31 0.33
C LYS A 43 18.32 0.17 1.34
N LYS A 44 18.04 -1.06 0.89
CA LYS A 44 18.19 -2.27 1.72
C LYS A 44 19.61 -2.32 2.30
N ARG A 45 19.70 -2.52 3.61
CA ARG A 45 20.95 -2.69 4.35
C ARG A 45 21.29 -4.16 4.57
N GLY A 46 20.27 -4.97 4.92
CA GLY A 46 20.47 -6.38 5.27
C GLY A 46 21.15 -6.56 6.63
N MET A 47 21.80 -7.71 6.84
CA MET A 47 22.39 -8.10 8.13
C MET A 47 23.85 -7.65 8.24
N PRO A 48 24.33 -7.20 9.42
CA PRO A 48 25.76 -6.99 9.66
C PRO A 48 26.59 -8.25 9.39
N ALA A 49 27.60 -8.13 8.53
CA ALA A 49 28.49 -9.22 8.13
C ALA A 49 29.91 -9.10 8.67
N GLY A 50 30.30 -7.96 9.23
CA GLY A 50 31.59 -7.77 9.89
C GLY A 50 32.21 -6.40 9.63
N VAL A 51 33.50 -6.29 9.92
CA VAL A 51 34.30 -5.07 9.76
C VAL A 51 35.54 -5.41 8.94
N VAL A 52 35.89 -4.53 8.00
CA VAL A 52 37.09 -4.66 7.17
C VAL A 52 38.33 -4.46 8.04
N ARG A 53 39.21 -5.46 8.07
CA ARG A 53 40.52 -5.40 8.72
C ARG A 53 41.59 -4.87 7.79
N SER A 54 41.60 -5.36 6.56
CA SER A 54 42.56 -4.97 5.52
C SER A 54 41.98 -5.24 4.14
N THR A 55 42.59 -4.71 3.09
CA THR A 55 42.15 -4.93 1.71
C THR A 55 43.32 -5.36 0.82
N ALA A 56 42.98 -6.13 -0.22
CA ALA A 56 43.88 -6.52 -1.30
C ALA A 56 43.14 -6.31 -2.62
N ARG A 57 43.84 -6.47 -3.75
CA ARG A 57 43.21 -6.35 -5.06
C ARG A 57 42.06 -7.36 -5.19
N ASP A 58 40.85 -6.86 -5.41
CA ASP A 58 39.62 -7.66 -5.54
C ASP A 58 39.25 -8.51 -4.31
N ALA A 59 39.82 -8.23 -3.13
CA ALA A 59 39.54 -8.99 -1.91
C ALA A 59 39.56 -8.10 -0.66
N VAL A 60 38.75 -8.46 0.33
CA VAL A 60 38.74 -7.79 1.65
C VAL A 60 38.96 -8.83 2.74
N GLU A 61 39.78 -8.50 3.73
CA GLU A 61 39.91 -9.29 4.94
C GLU A 61 38.92 -8.76 5.98
N LEU A 62 38.05 -9.62 6.50
CA LEU A 62 37.18 -9.26 7.62
C LEU A 62 37.85 -9.60 8.96
N GLU A 63 37.50 -8.89 10.03
CA GLU A 63 37.96 -9.23 11.39
C GLU A 63 37.52 -10.64 11.80
N SER A 64 36.28 -11.00 11.46
CA SER A 64 35.69 -12.32 11.58
C SER A 64 34.73 -12.56 10.41
N VAL A 65 34.58 -13.82 9.99
CA VAL A 65 33.66 -14.20 8.90
C VAL A 65 32.42 -14.86 9.51
N PRO A 66 31.21 -14.34 9.25
CA PRO A 66 29.99 -14.94 9.77
C PRO A 66 29.72 -16.32 9.19
N ALA A 67 29.20 -17.24 10.01
CA ALA A 67 28.88 -18.60 9.58
C ALA A 67 27.83 -18.67 8.45
N HIS A 68 26.97 -17.65 8.35
CA HIS A 68 25.92 -17.57 7.33
C HIS A 68 26.40 -16.94 6.00
N LEU A 69 27.66 -16.51 5.89
CA LEU A 69 28.22 -15.95 4.66
C LEU A 69 28.69 -17.07 3.73
N LYS A 70 28.20 -17.07 2.49
CA LYS A 70 28.46 -18.10 1.48
C LYS A 70 28.86 -17.46 0.15
N THR A 71 29.53 -18.25 -0.69
CA THR A 71 29.77 -17.86 -2.08
C THR A 71 28.45 -17.58 -2.80
N GLY A 72 28.39 -16.51 -3.59
CA GLY A 72 27.20 -16.03 -4.30
C GLY A 72 26.40 -14.95 -3.56
N ASP A 73 26.61 -14.79 -2.25
CA ASP A 73 25.96 -13.78 -1.43
C ASP A 73 26.35 -12.37 -1.84
N GLY A 74 25.43 -11.42 -1.66
CA GLY A 74 25.70 -10.00 -1.89
C GLY A 74 26.26 -9.35 -0.63
N LEU A 75 27.33 -8.58 -0.76
CA LEU A 75 27.88 -7.72 0.30
C LEU A 75 27.85 -6.26 -0.15
N ALA A 76 27.61 -5.36 0.81
CA ALA A 76 27.77 -3.93 0.65
C ALA A 76 28.72 -3.38 1.72
N PHE A 77 29.55 -2.41 1.31
CA PHE A 77 30.51 -1.72 2.15
C PHE A 77 29.97 -0.34 2.45
N GLU A 78 29.88 -0.03 3.73
CA GLU A 78 29.31 1.22 4.18
C GLU A 78 30.13 2.44 3.76
N ASN A 79 29.42 3.47 3.30
CA ASN A 79 29.96 4.80 3.06
C ASN A 79 29.05 5.83 3.74
N LEU A 80 29.40 6.25 4.95
CA LEU A 80 28.62 7.23 5.71
C LEU A 80 28.72 8.66 5.14
N HIS A 81 29.72 8.95 4.31
CA HIS A 81 29.84 10.26 3.66
C HIS A 81 28.86 10.40 2.50
N ASP A 82 28.62 9.32 1.74
CA ASP A 82 27.61 9.27 0.70
C ASP A 82 27.00 7.86 0.60
N THR A 83 25.82 7.68 1.18
CA THR A 83 25.11 6.39 1.17
C THR A 83 24.52 6.04 -0.20
N ASN A 84 24.56 6.96 -1.18
CA ASN A 84 24.19 6.65 -2.55
C ASN A 84 25.34 6.02 -3.35
N ASP A 85 26.58 6.30 -2.95
CA ASP A 85 27.83 5.85 -3.58
C ASP A 85 28.56 4.79 -2.71
N GLU A 86 27.79 3.81 -2.27
CA GLU A 86 28.28 2.62 -1.59
C GLU A 86 28.71 1.54 -2.59
N GLN A 87 29.82 0.89 -2.30
CA GLN A 87 30.30 -0.22 -3.10
C GLN A 87 29.66 -1.53 -2.65
N GLY A 88 29.45 -2.45 -3.59
CA GLY A 88 28.95 -3.78 -3.29
C GLY A 88 29.29 -4.77 -4.37
N GLY A 89 29.32 -6.04 -3.99
CA GLY A 89 29.70 -7.13 -4.88
C GLY A 89 29.17 -8.47 -4.40
N ARG A 90 29.16 -9.44 -5.30
CA ARG A 90 28.88 -10.83 -4.93
C ARG A 90 30.17 -11.51 -4.50
N VAL A 91 30.08 -12.27 -3.41
CA VAL A 91 31.18 -13.11 -2.93
C VAL A 91 31.50 -14.17 -3.98
N TYR A 92 32.73 -14.13 -4.51
CA TYR A 92 33.25 -15.09 -5.48
C TYR A 92 33.95 -16.27 -4.78
N GLY A 93 34.65 -16.01 -3.68
CA GLY A 93 35.34 -17.01 -2.90
C GLY A 93 35.56 -16.58 -1.45
N ILE A 94 35.74 -17.55 -0.56
CA ILE A 94 36.05 -17.34 0.85
C ILE A 94 37.28 -18.17 1.20
N ARG A 95 38.35 -17.54 1.68
CA ARG A 95 39.61 -18.19 2.09
C ARG A 95 40.03 -17.71 3.47
N GLY A 96 39.66 -18.48 4.50
CA GLY A 96 39.84 -18.04 5.88
C GLY A 96 39.04 -16.76 6.12
N ARG A 97 39.72 -15.64 6.40
CA ARG A 97 39.10 -14.32 6.58
C ARG A 97 39.00 -13.46 5.32
N TRP A 98 39.57 -13.93 4.22
CA TRP A 98 39.57 -13.21 2.95
C TRP A 98 38.33 -13.53 2.15
N ILE A 99 37.59 -12.47 1.78
CA ILE A 99 36.43 -12.52 0.90
C ILE A 99 36.86 -11.99 -0.46
N GLU A 100 36.84 -12.87 -1.46
CA GLU A 100 37.25 -12.59 -2.83
C GLU A 100 36.03 -12.18 -3.66
N PHE A 101 36.22 -11.20 -4.55
CA PHE A 101 35.20 -10.70 -5.48
C PHE A 101 35.68 -10.87 -6.92
N GLN A 102 34.74 -10.77 -7.86
CA GLN A 102 35.09 -10.78 -9.28
C GLN A 102 35.97 -9.56 -9.62
N ARG A 103 36.98 -9.77 -10.48
CA ARG A 103 37.95 -8.75 -10.87
C ARG A 103 37.30 -7.46 -11.35
N GLY A 104 37.75 -6.32 -10.80
CA GLY A 104 37.29 -4.99 -11.18
C GLY A 104 35.89 -4.63 -10.69
N ARG A 105 35.30 -5.42 -9.80
CA ARG A 105 33.98 -5.10 -9.19
C ARG A 105 34.07 -4.18 -7.99
N LEU A 106 35.21 -4.13 -7.32
CA LEU A 106 35.43 -3.30 -6.15
C LEU A 106 36.68 -2.46 -6.35
N ASP A 107 36.54 -1.17 -6.07
CA ASP A 107 37.66 -0.28 -5.83
C ASP A 107 38.00 -0.32 -4.34
N THR A 108 38.92 -1.22 -3.98
CA THR A 108 39.32 -1.43 -2.59
C THR A 108 40.10 -0.26 -1.99
N SER A 109 40.57 0.70 -2.81
CA SER A 109 41.20 1.93 -2.31
C SER A 109 40.20 2.83 -1.58
N ARG A 110 38.92 2.68 -1.90
CA ARG A 110 37.80 3.41 -1.29
C ARG A 110 37.15 2.63 -0.12
N ILE A 111 37.77 1.54 0.35
CA ILE A 111 37.29 0.71 1.45
C ILE A 111 38.38 0.63 2.53
N PRO A 112 38.49 1.63 3.41
CA PRO A 112 39.51 1.63 4.45
C PRO A 112 39.24 0.56 5.52
N PRO A 113 40.27 0.11 6.27
CA PRO A 113 40.08 -0.64 7.51
C PRO A 113 39.10 0.07 8.46
N GLY A 114 38.28 -0.70 9.17
CA GLY A 114 37.18 -0.20 10.01
C GLY A 114 35.84 -0.06 9.28
N THR A 115 35.80 -0.22 7.96
CA THR A 115 34.54 -0.15 7.19
C THR A 115 33.60 -1.27 7.60
N ARG A 116 32.35 -0.94 7.96
CA ARG A 116 31.32 -1.94 8.26
C ARG A 116 30.81 -2.60 6.97
N VAL A 117 30.61 -3.90 7.03
CA VAL A 117 30.17 -4.74 5.91
C VAL A 117 28.81 -5.33 6.24
N PHE A 118 27.91 -5.32 5.27
CA PHE A 118 26.57 -5.86 5.41
C PHE A 118 26.26 -6.89 4.32
N LYS A 119 25.62 -8.00 4.70
CA LYS A 119 25.08 -8.99 3.78
C LYS A 119 23.75 -8.48 3.24
N THR A 120 23.71 -8.18 1.94
CA THR A 120 22.56 -7.58 1.25
C THR A 120 21.78 -8.56 0.38
N GLY A 121 22.34 -9.75 0.09
CA GLY A 121 21.65 -10.80 -0.66
C GLY A 121 22.03 -12.21 -0.20
N ASP A 122 21.06 -13.11 -0.19
CA ASP A 122 21.23 -14.54 0.09
C ASP A 122 20.55 -15.33 -1.05
N GLN A 123 21.36 -16.02 -1.86
CA GLN A 123 20.82 -16.69 -3.05
C GLN A 123 19.91 -17.87 -2.70
N VAL A 124 20.22 -18.60 -1.63
CA VAL A 124 19.45 -19.78 -1.23
C VAL A 124 18.07 -19.35 -0.72
N LEU A 125 18.04 -18.32 0.12
CA LEU A 125 16.81 -17.72 0.60
C LEU A 125 15.99 -17.13 -0.55
N GLU A 126 16.61 -16.37 -1.45
CA GLU A 126 15.93 -15.78 -2.61
C GLU A 126 15.32 -16.84 -3.53
N GLN A 127 16.03 -17.95 -3.80
CA GLN A 127 15.51 -19.06 -4.59
C GLN A 127 14.31 -19.72 -3.90
N ARG A 128 14.42 -19.99 -2.59
CA ARG A 128 13.33 -20.57 -1.80
C ARG A 128 12.10 -19.66 -1.78
N LEU A 129 12.28 -18.35 -1.57
CA LEU A 129 11.19 -17.37 -1.59
C LEU A 129 10.55 -17.27 -2.97
N ARG A 130 11.34 -17.29 -4.06
CA ARG A 130 10.81 -17.29 -5.43
C ARG A 130 9.88 -18.46 -5.70
N GLN A 131 10.22 -19.66 -5.22
CA GLN A 131 9.36 -20.84 -5.35
C GLN A 131 7.98 -20.69 -4.68
N THR A 132 7.81 -19.75 -3.73
CA THR A 132 6.50 -19.55 -3.05
C THR A 132 5.46 -18.83 -3.89
N TRP A 133 5.89 -18.07 -4.91
CA TRP A 133 4.99 -17.29 -5.78
C TRP A 133 5.23 -17.53 -7.27
N GLN A 134 6.29 -18.25 -7.63
CA GLN A 134 6.53 -18.75 -8.98
C GLN A 134 5.92 -20.15 -9.12
N GLY A 135 4.74 -20.23 -9.74
CA GLY A 135 3.99 -21.47 -9.95
C GLY A 135 2.50 -21.29 -9.65
N GLU A 136 1.72 -22.38 -9.73
CA GLU A 136 0.36 -22.38 -9.20
C GLU A 136 0.43 -22.21 -7.68
N ILE A 137 -0.12 -21.10 -7.18
CA ILE A 137 -0.22 -20.83 -5.74
C ILE A 137 -1.05 -21.97 -5.14
N PRO A 138 -0.47 -22.86 -4.30
CA PRO A 138 -1.19 -23.99 -3.76
C PRO A 138 -2.39 -23.47 -2.96
N GLN A 139 -3.58 -24.04 -3.20
CA GLN A 139 -4.75 -23.66 -2.41
C GLN A 139 -4.47 -23.91 -0.92
N ARG A 140 -4.67 -22.87 -0.10
CA ARG A 140 -4.30 -22.87 1.33
C ARG A 140 -5.06 -23.89 2.19
N ARG A 141 -6.09 -24.52 1.66
CA ARG A 141 -6.89 -25.53 2.37
C ARG A 141 -6.94 -26.79 1.53
N LYS A 142 -6.09 -27.76 1.86
CA LYS A 142 -6.13 -29.11 1.27
C LYS A 142 -6.92 -30.04 2.16
N THR A 143 -7.77 -30.86 1.56
CA THR A 143 -8.53 -31.92 2.24
C THR A 143 -7.65 -33.16 2.33
N ARG A 144 -7.52 -33.75 3.52
CA ARG A 144 -6.75 -34.99 3.72
C ARG A 144 -7.51 -36.19 3.15
N LEU A 145 -6.82 -37.02 2.37
CA LEU A 145 -7.31 -38.31 1.89
C LEU A 145 -6.55 -39.43 2.59
N ASP A 146 -7.28 -40.19 3.39
CA ASP A 146 -6.79 -41.44 3.98
C ASP A 146 -7.03 -42.57 3.00
N LEU A 147 -5.97 -43.30 2.63
CA LEU A 147 -6.00 -44.32 1.58
C LEU A 147 -5.72 -45.71 2.14
N ALA A 148 -6.48 -46.71 1.71
CA ALA A 148 -6.20 -48.11 1.94
C ALA A 148 -5.77 -48.79 0.62
N VAL A 149 -4.66 -49.53 0.66
CA VAL A 149 -4.11 -50.26 -0.47
C VAL A 149 -4.08 -51.74 -0.14
N SER A 150 -4.73 -52.59 -0.93
CA SER A 150 -4.74 -54.04 -0.71
C SER A 150 -4.49 -54.82 -2.00
N GLY A 151 -3.97 -56.05 -1.87
CA GLY A 151 -3.74 -56.91 -3.02
C GLY A 151 -2.81 -58.08 -2.72
N LYS A 152 -2.81 -59.08 -3.61
CA LYS A 152 -1.94 -60.27 -3.53
C LYS A 152 -1.47 -60.66 -4.92
N ALA A 153 -0.41 -61.48 -4.99
CA ALA A 153 0.10 -61.97 -6.25
C ALA A 153 -1.00 -62.63 -7.10
N GLY A 154 -1.06 -62.27 -8.39
CA GLY A 154 -2.08 -62.76 -9.34
C GLY A 154 -3.43 -62.03 -9.28
N ALA A 155 -3.65 -61.10 -8.33
CA ALA A 155 -4.84 -60.27 -8.26
C ALA A 155 -4.52 -58.79 -8.55
N PRO A 156 -5.50 -57.97 -8.99
CA PRO A 156 -5.34 -56.52 -9.08
C PRO A 156 -4.98 -55.88 -7.74
N LEU A 157 -4.26 -54.76 -7.79
CA LEU A 157 -4.08 -53.88 -6.65
C LEU A 157 -5.36 -53.05 -6.49
N LEU A 158 -5.88 -53.00 -5.27
CA LEU A 158 -7.06 -52.24 -4.91
C LEU A 158 -6.65 -51.00 -4.11
N LEU A 159 -7.13 -49.84 -4.55
CA LEU A 159 -6.95 -48.55 -3.89
C LEU A 159 -8.31 -47.99 -3.47
N GLU A 160 -8.46 -47.73 -2.17
CA GLU A 160 -9.70 -47.29 -1.54
C GLU A 160 -9.50 -46.00 -0.75
N CYS A 161 -10.52 -45.15 -0.75
CA CYS A 161 -10.65 -43.98 0.12
C CYS A 161 -12.08 -43.97 0.67
N ASP A 162 -12.24 -43.73 1.97
CA ASP A 162 -13.56 -43.80 2.63
C ASP A 162 -14.34 -42.48 2.55
N ALA A 163 -13.64 -41.34 2.59
CA ALA A 163 -14.25 -40.03 2.65
C ALA A 163 -13.38 -39.00 1.90
N PRO A 164 -13.80 -38.54 0.70
CA PRO A 164 -14.91 -39.02 -0.12
C PRO A 164 -14.71 -40.46 -0.62
N ARG A 165 -15.80 -41.25 -0.70
CA ARG A 165 -15.72 -42.68 -1.04
C ARG A 165 -15.27 -42.88 -2.48
N ALA A 166 -14.16 -43.56 -2.70
CA ALA A 166 -13.66 -43.91 -4.02
C ALA A 166 -12.93 -45.25 -4.01
N ARG A 167 -13.02 -45.98 -5.12
CA ARG A 167 -12.45 -47.32 -5.26
C ARG A 167 -11.91 -47.54 -6.68
N VAL A 168 -10.63 -47.86 -6.77
CA VAL A 168 -9.94 -48.04 -8.06
C VAL A 168 -9.10 -49.31 -8.04
N GLU A 169 -9.22 -50.10 -9.10
CA GLU A 169 -8.43 -51.32 -9.31
C GLU A 169 -7.40 -51.13 -10.44
N SER A 170 -6.24 -51.76 -10.30
CA SER A 170 -5.24 -51.82 -11.37
C SER A 170 -5.78 -52.62 -12.56
N ALA A 171 -5.38 -52.23 -13.76
CA ALA A 171 -5.72 -52.96 -14.99
C ALA A 171 -4.88 -54.24 -15.13
N THR A 172 -3.69 -54.25 -14.51
CA THR A 172 -2.80 -55.41 -14.48
C THR A 172 -2.77 -56.03 -13.10
N ALA A 173 -2.66 -57.36 -13.06
CA ALA A 173 -2.47 -58.08 -11.80
C ALA A 173 -1.10 -57.81 -11.19
N LEU A 174 -1.01 -57.88 -9.87
CA LEU A 174 0.23 -57.83 -9.12
C LEU A 174 1.10 -59.04 -9.46
N GLN A 175 2.34 -58.78 -9.86
CA GLN A 175 3.29 -59.84 -10.19
C GLN A 175 4.24 -60.08 -9.01
N PRO A 176 4.71 -61.32 -8.76
CA PRO A 176 5.79 -61.56 -7.82
C PRO A 176 7.01 -60.70 -8.16
N ALA A 177 7.57 -60.02 -7.15
CA ALA A 177 8.71 -59.14 -7.31
C ALA A 177 9.99 -59.80 -6.83
N GLU A 178 10.91 -60.11 -7.76
CA GLU A 178 12.28 -60.52 -7.42
C GLU A 178 13.19 -59.32 -7.13
N ARG A 179 12.86 -58.14 -7.70
CA ARG A 179 13.58 -56.87 -7.49
C ARG A 179 12.58 -55.73 -7.29
N SER A 180 12.82 -54.90 -6.28
CA SER A 180 12.01 -53.71 -5.95
C SER A 180 10.53 -53.99 -5.67
N PRO A 181 10.20 -54.75 -4.60
CA PRO A 181 8.82 -54.95 -4.18
C PRO A 181 8.15 -53.61 -3.86
N LEU A 182 6.83 -53.55 -4.00
CA LEU A 182 6.00 -52.44 -3.52
C LEU A 182 6.21 -52.30 -2.01
N THR A 183 6.78 -51.17 -1.60
CA THR A 183 6.90 -50.79 -0.18
C THR A 183 5.95 -49.65 0.15
N ARG A 184 5.74 -49.43 1.46
CA ARG A 184 4.96 -48.31 1.99
C ARG A 184 5.50 -46.97 1.50
N GLU A 185 6.81 -46.80 1.47
CA GLU A 185 7.49 -45.57 1.05
C GLU A 185 7.27 -45.31 -0.45
N ILE A 186 7.30 -46.36 -1.29
CA ILE A 186 7.02 -46.24 -2.73
C ILE A 186 5.58 -45.79 -2.94
N LEU A 187 4.62 -46.40 -2.25
CA LEU A 187 3.20 -46.05 -2.35
C LEU A 187 2.94 -44.62 -1.85
N GLN A 188 3.50 -44.22 -0.69
CA GLN A 188 3.39 -42.86 -0.18
C GLN A 188 3.94 -41.83 -1.18
N ASN A 189 5.11 -42.09 -1.74
CA ASN A 189 5.75 -41.18 -2.70
C ASN A 189 5.00 -41.08 -4.02
N GLN A 190 4.38 -42.15 -4.52
CA GLN A 190 3.65 -42.11 -5.79
C GLN A 190 2.22 -41.58 -5.63
N LEU A 191 1.48 -42.08 -4.63
CA LEU A 191 0.09 -41.68 -4.37
C LEU A 191 0.02 -40.28 -3.75
N GLY A 192 1.03 -39.84 -3.00
CA GLY A 192 1.09 -38.52 -2.34
C GLY A 192 1.39 -37.33 -3.26
N ARG A 193 1.68 -37.58 -4.55
CA ARG A 193 1.96 -36.53 -5.55
C ARG A 193 0.66 -35.83 -6.04
N LEU A 194 -0.10 -35.23 -5.12
CA LEU A 194 -1.41 -34.60 -5.34
C LEU A 194 -1.34 -33.07 -5.55
N GLY A 195 -0.17 -32.55 -5.93
CA GLY A 195 0.15 -31.11 -5.91
C GLY A 195 -0.83 -30.17 -6.63
N ALA A 196 -1.39 -30.61 -7.77
CA ALA A 196 -2.33 -29.84 -8.60
C ALA A 196 -3.81 -30.01 -8.20
N THR A 197 -4.07 -30.57 -7.02
CA THR A 197 -5.44 -30.88 -6.55
C THR A 197 -5.72 -30.20 -5.21
N THR A 198 -6.98 -30.15 -4.82
CA THR A 198 -7.43 -29.68 -3.50
C THR A 198 -7.18 -30.70 -2.38
N TYR A 199 -6.45 -31.79 -2.66
CA TYR A 199 -6.23 -32.90 -1.74
C TYR A 199 -4.75 -33.03 -1.33
N GLU A 200 -4.52 -33.55 -0.12
CA GLU A 200 -3.22 -34.04 0.35
C GLU A 200 -3.35 -35.47 0.87
N LEU A 201 -2.27 -36.25 0.78
CA LEU A 201 -2.26 -37.59 1.34
C LEU A 201 -2.21 -37.50 2.87
N GLY A 202 -3.21 -38.09 3.54
CA GLY A 202 -3.22 -38.28 4.98
C GLY A 202 -2.46 -39.56 5.36
N SER A 203 -3.18 -40.49 5.97
CA SER A 203 -2.67 -41.82 6.28
C SER A 203 -2.76 -42.77 5.07
N LEU A 204 -1.84 -43.74 5.04
CA LEU A 204 -1.84 -44.83 4.06
C LEU A 204 -1.84 -46.15 4.82
N ASP A 205 -2.89 -46.95 4.70
CA ASP A 205 -2.92 -48.33 5.18
C ASP A 205 -2.54 -49.29 4.05
N MET A 206 -1.59 -50.19 4.30
CA MET A 206 -1.04 -51.10 3.29
C MET A 206 -1.26 -52.54 3.73
N ARG A 207 -2.15 -53.23 3.02
CA ARG A 207 -2.59 -54.62 3.22
C ARG A 207 -2.26 -55.47 1.99
N VAL A 208 -0.98 -55.45 1.61
CA VAL A 208 -0.48 -56.18 0.44
C VAL A 208 0.22 -57.45 0.90
N GLU A 209 -0.17 -58.59 0.35
CA GLU A 209 0.36 -59.91 0.70
C GLU A 209 1.51 -60.33 -0.22
N GLY A 210 2.68 -60.59 0.38
CA GLY A 210 3.87 -61.06 -0.32
C GLY A 210 4.67 -59.96 -1.02
N ALA A 211 5.82 -60.33 -1.58
CA ALA A 211 6.66 -59.44 -2.38
C ALA A 211 6.08 -59.32 -3.80
N VAL A 212 5.36 -58.23 -4.05
CA VAL A 212 4.70 -57.98 -5.34
C VAL A 212 5.13 -56.67 -5.97
N MET A 213 5.03 -56.56 -7.30
CA MET A 213 5.32 -55.36 -8.07
C MET A 213 4.15 -54.96 -8.94
N LEU A 214 4.02 -53.64 -9.12
CA LEU A 214 3.13 -53.01 -10.08
C LEU A 214 3.89 -51.89 -10.79
N PRO A 215 3.78 -51.74 -12.12
CA PRO A 215 4.43 -50.65 -12.84
C PRO A 215 4.05 -49.27 -12.29
N VAL A 216 5.02 -48.35 -12.20
CA VAL A 216 4.79 -46.98 -11.71
C VAL A 216 3.78 -46.22 -12.58
N SER A 217 3.75 -46.49 -13.89
CA SER A 217 2.75 -45.93 -14.81
C SER A 217 1.32 -46.29 -14.38
N GLU A 218 1.13 -47.48 -13.84
CA GLU A 218 -0.15 -47.99 -13.38
C GLU A 218 -0.57 -47.35 -12.05
N LEU A 219 0.35 -47.20 -11.10
CA LEU A 219 0.12 -46.42 -9.87
C LEU A 219 -0.30 -44.98 -10.20
N ASN A 220 0.33 -44.36 -11.18
CA ASN A 220 -0.03 -43.01 -11.63
C ASN A 220 -1.42 -42.94 -12.27
N ARG A 221 -1.81 -43.97 -13.05
CA ARG A 221 -3.16 -44.10 -13.61
C ARG A 221 -4.19 -44.25 -12.49
N MET A 222 -3.97 -45.19 -11.57
CA MET A 222 -4.87 -45.45 -10.44
C MET A 222 -5.06 -44.20 -9.58
N ARG A 223 -3.98 -43.49 -9.25
CA ARG A 223 -4.04 -42.22 -8.52
C ARG A 223 -4.89 -41.17 -9.24
N ARG A 224 -4.69 -40.98 -10.55
CA ARG A 224 -5.50 -40.04 -11.35
C ARG A 224 -6.98 -40.43 -11.36
N ALA A 225 -7.27 -41.72 -11.53
CA ALA A 225 -8.64 -42.23 -11.50
C ALA A 225 -9.27 -42.06 -10.11
N LEU A 226 -8.52 -42.29 -9.04
CA LEU A 226 -8.99 -42.12 -7.66
C LEU A 226 -9.33 -40.66 -7.40
N VAL A 227 -8.43 -39.72 -7.73
CA VAL A 227 -8.70 -38.27 -7.60
C VAL A 227 -9.93 -37.85 -8.41
N GLY A 228 -10.10 -38.41 -9.62
CA GLY A 228 -11.28 -38.19 -10.45
C GLY A 228 -12.57 -38.64 -9.76
N GLN A 229 -12.59 -39.88 -9.25
CA GLN A 229 -13.74 -40.40 -8.50
C GLN A 229 -13.99 -39.63 -7.20
N VAL A 230 -12.95 -39.33 -6.42
CA VAL A 230 -13.05 -38.53 -5.19
C VAL A 230 -13.62 -37.14 -5.49
N SER A 231 -13.26 -36.52 -6.60
CA SER A 231 -13.79 -35.21 -7.00
C SER A 231 -15.25 -35.27 -7.47
N GLN A 232 -15.66 -36.39 -8.07
CA GLN A 232 -17.06 -36.64 -8.48
C GLN A 232 -17.96 -37.06 -7.30
N ASN A 233 -17.43 -37.86 -6.38
CA ASN A 233 -18.12 -38.44 -5.23
C ASN A 233 -18.00 -37.58 -3.98
N SER A 234 -17.15 -36.56 -4.01
CA SER A 234 -17.32 -35.42 -3.13
C SER A 234 -18.69 -34.85 -3.44
N GLU A 235 -19.68 -35.18 -2.62
CA GLU A 235 -20.85 -34.31 -2.50
C GLU A 235 -20.29 -32.90 -2.43
N ALA A 236 -20.65 -32.05 -3.39
CA ALA A 236 -20.37 -30.62 -3.28
C ALA A 236 -20.74 -30.26 -1.84
N PRO A 237 -19.77 -29.80 -1.02
CA PRO A 237 -19.93 -29.74 0.43
C PRO A 237 -21.30 -29.18 0.72
N ALA A 238 -22.17 -30.01 1.35
CA ALA A 238 -23.61 -29.81 1.53
C ALA A 238 -23.95 -28.35 1.37
N ALA A 239 -24.41 -27.97 0.16
CA ALA A 239 -24.44 -26.61 -0.36
C ALA A 239 -24.16 -25.56 0.72
N ALA A 240 -22.90 -25.14 0.87
CA ALA A 240 -22.66 -23.83 1.46
C ALA A 240 -23.67 -22.91 0.76
N PRO A 241 -24.59 -22.27 1.52
CA PRO A 241 -25.81 -21.70 0.98
C PRO A 241 -25.43 -20.93 -0.26
N SER A 242 -25.94 -21.37 -1.43
CA SER A 242 -25.56 -20.88 -2.76
C SER A 242 -25.07 -19.44 -2.65
N SER A 243 -23.75 -19.25 -2.60
CA SER A 243 -23.15 -17.93 -2.53
C SER A 243 -23.15 -17.30 -3.92
N ALA A 244 -24.14 -17.63 -4.75
CA ALA A 244 -24.47 -16.79 -5.89
C ALA A 244 -24.61 -15.38 -5.31
N PRO A 245 -23.77 -14.44 -5.74
CA PRO A 245 -23.80 -13.10 -5.18
C PRO A 245 -25.22 -12.58 -5.31
N ARG A 246 -25.79 -12.09 -4.19
CA ARG A 246 -27.17 -11.59 -4.13
C ARG A 246 -27.43 -10.43 -5.10
N SER A 247 -26.37 -9.84 -5.64
CA SER A 247 -26.43 -8.78 -6.64
C SER A 247 -25.26 -8.95 -7.61
N SER A 248 -25.50 -8.72 -8.89
CA SER A 248 -24.43 -8.61 -9.88
C SER A 248 -23.76 -7.23 -9.81
N LEU A 249 -22.51 -7.13 -10.30
CA LEU A 249 -21.84 -5.83 -10.43
C LEU A 249 -22.67 -4.86 -11.28
N ASP A 250 -23.28 -5.36 -12.36
CA ASP A 250 -24.10 -4.57 -13.26
C ASP A 250 -25.34 -4.01 -12.56
N GLU A 251 -26.01 -4.80 -11.71
CA GLU A 251 -27.13 -4.34 -10.89
C GLU A 251 -26.70 -3.23 -9.91
N MET A 252 -25.56 -3.41 -9.24
CA MET A 252 -25.05 -2.41 -8.29
C MET A 252 -24.70 -1.09 -8.99
N LEU A 253 -24.09 -1.15 -10.18
CA LEU A 253 -23.76 0.03 -10.97
C LEU A 253 -25.01 0.70 -11.53
N ALA A 254 -25.98 -0.09 -12.02
CA ALA A 254 -27.25 0.43 -12.51
C ALA A 254 -28.02 1.17 -11.42
N ALA A 255 -28.02 0.68 -10.18
CA ALA A 255 -28.67 1.34 -9.06
C ALA A 255 -28.11 2.75 -8.78
N VAL A 256 -26.78 2.92 -8.85
CA VAL A 256 -26.15 4.24 -8.68
C VAL A 256 -26.42 5.13 -9.89
N SER A 257 -26.29 4.59 -11.11
CA SER A 257 -26.51 5.35 -12.34
C SER A 257 -27.95 5.84 -12.47
N ALA A 258 -28.94 5.07 -11.99
CA ALA A 258 -30.34 5.45 -11.98
C ALA A 258 -30.65 6.69 -11.12
N MET A 259 -29.78 7.06 -10.17
CA MET A 259 -29.92 8.29 -9.38
C MET A 259 -29.46 9.55 -10.14
N ARG A 260 -28.92 9.40 -11.35
CA ARG A 260 -28.40 10.50 -12.14
C ARG A 260 -29.55 11.34 -12.70
N ALA A 261 -29.54 12.62 -12.35
CA ALA A 261 -30.37 13.63 -12.98
C ALA A 261 -29.64 14.24 -14.19
N PRO A 262 -30.38 14.84 -15.16
CA PRO A 262 -29.76 15.66 -16.19
C PRO A 262 -28.87 16.73 -15.57
N ALA A 263 -27.72 17.01 -16.20
CA ALA A 263 -26.85 18.09 -15.74
C ALA A 263 -27.61 19.42 -15.80
N GLY A 264 -27.71 20.10 -14.66
CA GLY A 264 -28.31 21.42 -14.58
C GLY A 264 -27.44 22.49 -15.24
N ASP A 265 -28.05 23.61 -15.61
CA ASP A 265 -27.36 24.77 -16.16
C ASP A 265 -26.80 25.70 -15.07
N GLU A 266 -26.46 25.13 -13.91
CA GLU A 266 -25.90 25.90 -12.80
C GLU A 266 -24.51 26.43 -13.19
N PRO A 267 -24.14 27.65 -12.76
CA PRO A 267 -22.80 28.16 -12.96
C PRO A 267 -21.78 27.37 -12.12
N PRO A 268 -20.52 27.26 -12.57
CA PRO A 268 -19.47 26.63 -11.78
C PRO A 268 -19.20 27.42 -10.48
N ARG A 269 -18.88 26.70 -9.42
CA ARG A 269 -18.56 27.24 -8.09
C ARG A 269 -17.12 26.94 -7.74
N LEU A 270 -16.42 27.95 -7.24
CA LEU A 270 -15.07 27.83 -6.72
C LEU A 270 -15.08 27.73 -5.19
N HIS A 271 -14.41 26.71 -4.68
CA HIS A 271 -14.12 26.52 -3.26
C HIS A 271 -12.62 26.69 -3.05
N VAL A 272 -12.21 27.23 -1.90
CA VAL A 272 -10.78 27.40 -1.57
C VAL A 272 -10.45 26.72 -0.27
N LEU A 273 -9.43 25.87 -0.26
CA LEU A 273 -8.87 25.30 0.96
C LEU A 273 -7.70 26.16 1.44
N CYS A 274 -7.86 26.71 2.64
CA CYS A 274 -6.99 27.65 3.29
C CYS A 274 -6.27 27.01 4.48
N ARG A 275 -4.95 27.20 4.55
CA ARG A 275 -4.09 26.69 5.64
C ARG A 275 -3.53 27.78 6.57
N THR A 276 -3.78 29.06 6.25
CA THR A 276 -3.28 30.22 6.99
C THR A 276 -4.36 31.30 7.03
N PHE A 277 -4.24 32.28 7.94
CA PHE A 277 -5.15 33.42 7.96
C PHE A 277 -5.02 34.30 6.71
N GLU A 278 -3.84 34.38 6.11
CA GLU A 278 -3.63 35.09 4.83
C GLU A 278 -4.42 34.44 3.70
N HIS A 279 -4.42 33.10 3.61
CA HIS A 279 -5.25 32.36 2.67
C HIS A 279 -6.75 32.64 2.88
N VAL A 280 -7.20 32.65 4.15
CA VAL A 280 -8.60 32.94 4.49
C VAL A 280 -8.98 34.35 4.04
N GLN A 281 -8.15 35.35 4.35
CA GLN A 281 -8.43 36.73 3.98
C GLN A 281 -8.44 36.91 2.46
N ALA A 282 -7.46 36.35 1.74
CA ALA A 282 -7.41 36.42 0.28
C ALA A 282 -8.66 35.80 -0.38
N ALA A 283 -9.15 34.66 0.13
CA ALA A 283 -10.38 34.03 -0.35
C ALA A 283 -11.62 34.89 -0.08
N LEU A 284 -11.73 35.49 1.10
CA LEU A 284 -12.82 36.41 1.43
C LEU A 284 -12.81 37.67 0.57
N ASP A 285 -11.64 38.28 0.38
CA ASP A 285 -11.46 39.49 -0.45
C ASP A 285 -11.78 39.22 -1.93
N SER A 286 -11.58 37.98 -2.38
CA SER A 286 -11.93 37.51 -3.72
C SER A 286 -13.41 37.14 -3.87
N GLY A 287 -14.22 37.25 -2.82
CA GLY A 287 -15.65 36.91 -2.86
C GLY A 287 -15.96 35.41 -2.90
N VAL A 288 -15.03 34.55 -2.45
CA VAL A 288 -15.27 33.10 -2.36
C VAL A 288 -16.29 32.81 -1.24
N THR A 289 -17.37 32.11 -1.58
CA THR A 289 -18.50 31.87 -0.67
C THR A 289 -18.37 30.59 0.16
N ARG A 290 -17.44 29.69 -0.18
CA ARG A 290 -17.16 28.48 0.59
C ARG A 290 -15.66 28.25 0.72
N LEU A 291 -15.22 28.21 1.97
CA LEU A 291 -13.85 27.97 2.36
C LEU A 291 -13.75 26.64 3.11
N TYR A 292 -12.67 25.90 2.86
CA TYR A 292 -12.23 24.81 3.71
C TYR A 292 -11.05 25.28 4.55
N ALA A 293 -11.02 25.00 5.84
CA ALA A 293 -9.89 25.35 6.71
C ALA A 293 -9.15 24.10 7.17
N ASP A 294 -7.85 24.04 6.88
CA ASP A 294 -6.95 22.90 7.17
C ASP A 294 -5.69 23.41 7.88
N PHE A 295 -5.88 23.98 9.07
CA PHE A 295 -4.78 24.53 9.87
C PHE A 295 -4.10 23.41 10.67
N GLU A 296 -2.78 23.53 10.81
CA GLU A 296 -1.96 22.63 11.62
C GLU A 296 -2.40 22.66 13.10
N ASP A 297 -2.74 23.85 13.60
CA ASP A 297 -3.29 24.06 14.95
C ASP A 297 -4.81 24.24 14.92
N ILE A 298 -5.53 23.16 15.24
CA ILE A 298 -7.01 23.17 15.30
C ILE A 298 -7.57 24.11 16.38
N ARG A 299 -6.77 24.59 17.34
CA ARG A 299 -7.24 25.57 18.34
C ARG A 299 -7.57 26.91 17.68
N LEU A 300 -6.95 27.22 16.55
CA LEU A 300 -7.22 28.42 15.76
C LEU A 300 -8.54 28.35 14.99
N TYR A 301 -9.21 27.19 14.92
CA TYR A 301 -10.46 27.06 14.18
C TYR A 301 -11.58 27.97 14.71
N GLY A 302 -11.62 28.25 16.01
CA GLY A 302 -12.57 29.23 16.56
C GLY A 302 -12.38 30.63 15.97
N ASP A 303 -11.12 31.07 15.86
CA ASP A 303 -10.77 32.37 15.28
C ASP A 303 -11.05 32.42 13.78
N VAL A 304 -10.79 31.33 13.05
CA VAL A 304 -11.12 31.20 11.62
C VAL A 304 -12.62 31.34 11.41
N VAL A 305 -13.44 30.60 12.18
CA VAL A 305 -14.90 30.70 12.12
C VAL A 305 -15.36 32.11 12.45
N GLY A 306 -14.78 32.74 13.48
CA GLY A 306 -15.07 34.12 13.86
C GLY A 306 -14.82 35.11 12.73
N ARG A 307 -13.67 35.02 12.05
CA ARG A 307 -13.30 35.90 10.92
C ARG A 307 -14.24 35.74 9.73
N VAL A 308 -14.49 34.50 9.31
CA VAL A 308 -15.39 34.23 8.18
C VAL A 308 -16.82 34.72 8.48
N ARG A 309 -17.29 34.50 9.72
CA ARG A 309 -18.61 34.98 10.16
C ARG A 309 -18.69 36.50 10.22
N ALA A 310 -17.62 37.18 10.66
CA ALA A 310 -17.58 38.64 10.76
C ALA A 310 -17.62 39.34 9.39
N GLN A 311 -16.99 38.75 8.37
CA GLN A 311 -17.07 39.25 6.98
C GLN A 311 -18.50 39.11 6.41
N GLY A 312 -19.17 38.01 6.74
CA GLY A 312 -20.48 37.66 6.19
C GLY A 312 -20.40 37.15 4.74
N GLY A 313 -21.47 36.50 4.27
CA GLY A 313 -21.59 36.03 2.87
C GLY A 313 -20.78 34.78 2.51
N ALA A 314 -19.93 34.28 3.41
CA ALA A 314 -19.16 33.06 3.21
C ALA A 314 -19.44 31.99 4.28
N SER A 315 -19.23 30.74 3.91
CA SER A 315 -19.34 29.57 4.78
C SER A 315 -17.97 28.92 4.95
N VAL A 316 -17.66 28.46 6.16
CA VAL A 316 -16.41 27.74 6.44
C VAL A 316 -16.67 26.33 6.91
N PHE A 317 -15.97 25.40 6.28
CA PHE A 317 -15.97 23.98 6.59
C PHE A 317 -14.60 23.62 7.18
N LEU A 318 -14.59 23.10 8.41
CA LEU A 318 -13.34 22.74 9.08
C LEU A 318 -12.92 21.32 8.70
N ALA A 319 -11.67 21.15 8.26
CA ALA A 319 -11.13 19.85 7.92
C ALA A 319 -10.88 19.01 9.18
N THR A 320 -11.29 17.76 9.14
CA THR A 320 -10.88 16.76 10.12
C THR A 320 -9.46 16.25 9.81
N PRO A 321 -8.71 15.72 10.79
CA PRO A 321 -7.43 15.06 10.53
C PRO A 321 -7.55 13.94 9.48
N ARG A 322 -6.51 13.77 8.65
CA ARG A 322 -6.51 12.72 7.62
C ARG A 322 -6.46 11.31 8.23
N ILE A 323 -5.67 11.15 9.29
CA ILE A 323 -5.60 9.92 10.08
C ILE A 323 -6.07 10.24 11.50
N GLN A 324 -6.92 9.38 12.05
CA GLN A 324 -7.36 9.43 13.43
C GLN A 324 -7.04 8.10 14.10
N LYS A 325 -6.19 8.14 15.12
CA LYS A 325 -5.89 6.99 15.98
C LYS A 325 -6.86 6.88 17.14
N SER A 326 -6.90 5.71 17.77
CA SER A 326 -7.57 5.51 19.04
C SER A 326 -7.08 6.52 20.08
N GLY A 327 -8.00 7.16 20.80
CA GLY A 327 -7.69 8.23 21.76
C GLY A 327 -7.71 9.65 21.18
N GLU A 328 -7.67 9.82 19.86
CA GLU A 328 -7.62 11.14 19.21
C GLU A 328 -8.99 11.74 18.88
N ALA A 329 -10.08 11.12 19.35
CA ALA A 329 -11.45 11.62 19.16
C ALA A 329 -11.68 13.04 19.74
N GLY A 330 -10.78 13.52 20.61
CA GLY A 330 -10.78 14.88 21.12
C GLY A 330 -10.66 15.94 20.02
N PHE A 331 -9.99 15.64 18.90
CA PHE A 331 -9.87 16.56 17.77
C PHE A 331 -11.23 16.89 17.16
N PHE A 332 -12.12 15.90 17.00
CA PHE A 332 -13.47 16.14 16.48
C PHE A 332 -14.32 17.00 17.43
N LYS A 333 -14.16 16.84 18.74
CA LYS A 333 -14.84 17.67 19.74
C LYS A 333 -14.40 19.14 19.64
N LEU A 334 -13.11 19.40 19.42
CA LEU A 334 -12.59 20.77 19.23
C LEU A 334 -13.14 21.40 17.95
N ILE A 335 -13.18 20.65 16.85
CA ILE A 335 -13.79 21.08 15.59
C ILE A 335 -15.28 21.44 15.78
N ALA A 336 -16.06 20.56 16.43
CA ALA A 336 -17.47 20.82 16.69
C ALA A 336 -17.69 22.05 17.58
N ARG A 337 -16.85 22.24 18.61
CA ARG A 337 -16.91 23.39 19.53
C ARG A 337 -16.60 24.72 18.85
N ALA A 338 -15.85 24.73 17.75
CA ALA A 338 -15.63 25.94 16.96
C ALA A 338 -16.90 26.41 16.21
N GLN A 339 -17.98 25.62 16.21
CA GLN A 339 -19.27 25.92 15.58
C GLN A 339 -19.15 26.36 14.10
N PRO A 340 -18.53 25.52 13.24
CA PRO A 340 -18.39 25.86 11.82
C PRO A 340 -19.72 25.76 11.08
N CYS A 341 -19.76 26.26 9.85
CA CYS A 341 -20.91 26.08 8.96
C CYS A 341 -21.04 24.63 8.48
N GLY A 342 -19.94 23.87 8.54
CA GLY A 342 -19.91 22.43 8.27
C GLY A 342 -18.52 21.85 8.49
N VAL A 343 -18.34 20.59 8.10
CA VAL A 343 -17.08 19.84 8.29
C VAL A 343 -16.64 19.14 7.02
N LEU A 344 -15.33 19.14 6.78
CA LEU A 344 -14.69 18.41 5.69
C LEU A 344 -14.08 17.13 6.27
N ILE A 345 -14.76 16.01 6.06
CA ILE A 345 -14.48 14.69 6.64
C ILE A 345 -13.43 13.95 5.81
N ARG A 346 -12.33 13.57 6.45
CA ARG A 346 -11.16 12.94 5.81
C ARG A 346 -10.97 11.46 6.16
N ASN A 347 -11.74 10.94 7.12
CA ASN A 347 -11.65 9.56 7.60
C ASN A 347 -13.02 9.04 8.06
N LEU A 348 -13.19 7.72 8.13
CA LEU A 348 -14.45 7.06 8.50
C LEU A 348 -14.89 7.36 9.95
N GLY A 349 -13.95 7.57 10.87
CA GLY A 349 -14.25 7.97 12.24
C GLY A 349 -14.94 9.33 12.30
N GLY A 350 -14.55 10.27 11.42
CA GLY A 350 -15.21 11.55 11.25
C GLY A 350 -16.65 11.40 10.76
N ILE A 351 -16.92 10.48 9.82
CA ILE A 351 -18.30 10.20 9.36
C ILE A 351 -19.17 9.77 10.55
N ALA A 352 -18.69 8.79 11.33
CA ALA A 352 -19.42 8.28 12.48
C ALA A 352 -19.65 9.36 13.56
N PHE A 353 -18.64 10.20 13.84
CA PHE A 353 -18.74 11.23 14.87
C PHE A 353 -19.71 12.36 14.49
N PHE A 354 -19.67 12.82 13.23
CA PHE A 354 -20.45 13.99 12.80
C PHE A 354 -21.85 13.67 12.28
N LYS A 355 -22.21 12.39 12.12
CA LYS A 355 -23.53 11.95 11.64
C LYS A 355 -24.70 12.62 12.37
N ASP A 356 -24.62 12.68 13.70
CA ASP A 356 -25.68 13.22 14.57
C ASP A 356 -25.34 14.61 15.11
N ALA A 357 -24.28 15.24 14.60
CA ALA A 357 -23.81 16.55 15.09
C ALA A 357 -24.62 17.74 14.53
N GLY A 358 -25.55 17.50 13.61
CA GLY A 358 -26.36 18.56 12.96
C GLY A 358 -25.56 19.49 12.05
N LEU A 359 -24.32 19.11 11.71
CA LEU A 359 -23.43 19.89 10.84
C LEU A 359 -23.43 19.30 9.42
N PRO A 360 -23.57 20.12 8.36
CA PRO A 360 -23.31 19.69 7.00
C PRO A 360 -21.92 19.08 6.87
N ALA A 361 -21.83 17.87 6.31
CA ALA A 361 -20.58 17.15 6.15
C ALA A 361 -20.25 16.93 4.66
N ILE A 362 -19.01 17.21 4.27
CA ILE A 362 -18.46 16.93 2.93
C ILE A 362 -17.36 15.90 3.07
N GLY A 363 -17.36 14.87 2.23
CA GLY A 363 -16.28 13.88 2.17
C GLY A 363 -15.10 14.41 1.36
N ASP A 364 -13.90 14.35 1.92
CA ASP A 364 -12.68 14.80 1.24
C ASP A 364 -12.00 13.67 0.43
N PHE A 365 -10.97 14.03 -0.35
CA PHE A 365 -10.29 13.14 -1.30
C PHE A 365 -9.73 11.88 -0.61
N SER A 366 -9.36 11.96 0.66
CA SER A 366 -8.78 10.86 1.44
C SER A 366 -9.77 9.76 1.83
N LEU A 367 -11.06 9.94 1.57
CA LEU A 367 -12.04 8.86 1.61
C LEU A 367 -11.95 7.93 0.39
N ASN A 368 -11.08 8.26 -0.57
CA ASN A 368 -10.78 7.47 -1.75
C ASN A 368 -12.02 7.19 -2.61
N THR A 369 -12.84 8.23 -2.84
CA THR A 369 -13.97 8.16 -3.77
C THR A 369 -13.46 7.98 -5.20
N ALA A 370 -13.35 6.73 -5.63
CA ALA A 370 -12.66 6.34 -6.86
C ALA A 370 -13.55 5.66 -7.91
N ASN A 371 -14.79 5.30 -7.54
CA ASN A 371 -15.73 4.62 -8.42
C ASN A 371 -17.19 4.89 -7.96
N PRO A 372 -18.20 4.61 -8.81
CA PRO A 372 -19.60 4.87 -8.49
C PRO A 372 -20.11 4.15 -7.25
N LEU A 373 -19.64 2.93 -6.97
CA LEU A 373 -20.10 2.13 -5.82
C LEU A 373 -19.59 2.73 -4.51
N THR A 374 -18.32 3.13 -4.45
CA THR A 374 -17.77 3.86 -3.30
C THR A 374 -18.51 5.19 -3.12
N ALA A 375 -18.82 5.90 -4.20
CA ALA A 375 -19.56 7.16 -4.12
C ALA A 375 -20.98 6.95 -3.55
N GLY A 376 -21.72 5.94 -4.03
CA GLY A 376 -23.03 5.58 -3.52
C GLY A 376 -22.98 5.24 -2.03
N PHE A 377 -22.07 4.35 -1.62
CA PHE A 377 -21.88 4.00 -0.22
C PHE A 377 -21.61 5.22 0.67
N LEU A 378 -20.71 6.12 0.25
CA LEU A 378 -20.38 7.31 1.03
C LEU A 378 -21.53 8.31 1.08
N LYS A 379 -22.31 8.46 0.00
CA LYS A 379 -23.52 9.29 -0.01
C LYS A 379 -24.59 8.79 0.95
N ASP A 380 -24.75 7.47 1.05
CA ASP A 380 -25.70 6.84 1.99
C ASP A 380 -25.34 7.09 3.46
N THR A 381 -24.09 7.49 3.76
CA THR A 381 -23.69 7.90 5.12
C THR A 381 -24.18 9.30 5.52
N GLY A 382 -24.78 10.06 4.59
CA GLY A 382 -25.29 11.41 4.83
C GLY A 382 -24.34 12.53 4.41
N LEU A 383 -23.20 12.22 3.76
CA LEU A 383 -22.30 13.24 3.22
C LEU A 383 -22.98 14.01 2.09
N GLY A 384 -22.92 15.33 2.13
CA GLY A 384 -23.55 16.22 1.14
C GLY A 384 -22.87 16.14 -0.23
N ARG A 385 -21.53 16.16 -0.24
CA ARG A 385 -20.69 16.08 -1.44
C ARG A 385 -19.45 15.23 -1.15
N LEU A 386 -18.84 14.68 -2.19
CA LEU A 386 -17.63 13.87 -2.17
C LEU A 386 -16.56 14.48 -3.07
N THR A 387 -15.38 14.63 -2.53
CA THR A 387 -14.20 15.02 -3.31
C THR A 387 -13.67 13.79 -4.01
N ILE A 388 -13.44 13.91 -5.31
CA ILE A 388 -12.89 12.82 -6.12
C ILE A 388 -11.45 12.50 -5.65
N SER A 389 -11.10 11.22 -5.55
CA SER A 389 -9.76 10.79 -5.15
C SER A 389 -8.68 11.34 -6.09
N TYR A 390 -7.53 11.71 -5.51
CA TYR A 390 -6.35 12.12 -6.27
C TYR A 390 -5.68 10.98 -7.03
N ASP A 391 -6.11 9.74 -6.85
CA ASP A 391 -5.55 8.59 -7.57
C ASP A 391 -6.06 8.47 -9.02
N LEU A 392 -7.18 9.12 -9.35
CA LEU A 392 -7.84 8.97 -10.65
C LEU A 392 -7.16 9.81 -11.74
N THR A 393 -6.98 9.21 -12.91
CA THR A 393 -6.67 9.97 -14.14
C THR A 393 -7.91 10.75 -14.62
N ILE A 394 -7.73 11.72 -15.50
CA ILE A 394 -8.87 12.48 -16.06
C ILE A 394 -9.89 11.55 -16.74
N GLU A 395 -9.45 10.53 -17.46
CA GLU A 395 -10.36 9.58 -18.12
C GLU A 395 -11.24 8.86 -17.09
N GLN A 396 -10.64 8.41 -15.99
CA GLN A 396 -11.35 7.76 -14.89
C GLN A 396 -12.30 8.73 -14.15
N VAL A 397 -11.92 10.00 -14.02
CA VAL A 397 -12.79 11.05 -13.49
C VAL A 397 -14.01 11.22 -14.39
N LEU A 398 -13.82 11.34 -15.71
CA LEU A 398 -14.92 11.48 -16.67
C LEU A 398 -15.82 10.23 -16.70
N ASP A 399 -15.25 9.04 -16.55
CA ASP A 399 -16.03 7.79 -16.40
C ASP A 399 -16.88 7.80 -15.13
N LEU A 400 -16.30 8.23 -14.00
CA LEU A 400 -17.02 8.36 -12.74
C LEU A 400 -18.19 9.34 -12.85
N LEU A 401 -17.97 10.53 -13.43
CA LEU A 401 -19.01 11.55 -13.63
C LEU A 401 -20.10 11.08 -14.61
N ARG A 402 -19.79 10.19 -15.54
CA ARG A 402 -20.79 9.58 -16.44
C ARG A 402 -21.59 8.48 -15.76
N ALA A 403 -20.99 7.76 -14.82
CA ALA A 403 -21.59 6.59 -14.17
C ALA A 403 -22.29 6.88 -12.83
N ALA A 404 -22.10 8.06 -12.24
CA ALA A 404 -22.76 8.51 -11.00
C ALA A 404 -23.28 9.95 -11.13
N PRO A 405 -24.18 10.40 -10.23
CA PRO A 405 -24.71 11.77 -10.28
C PRO A 405 -23.60 12.84 -10.14
N PRO A 406 -23.32 13.67 -11.17
CA PRO A 406 -22.21 14.63 -11.14
C PRO A 406 -22.25 15.62 -9.97
N GLN A 407 -23.45 16.00 -9.52
CA GLN A 407 -23.66 16.92 -8.40
C GLN A 407 -23.20 16.36 -7.04
N TRP A 408 -22.91 15.07 -6.96
CA TRP A 408 -22.30 14.47 -5.77
C TRP A 408 -20.84 14.87 -5.61
N PHE A 409 -20.19 15.36 -6.66
CA PHE A 409 -18.74 15.45 -6.70
C PHE A 409 -18.22 16.88 -6.63
N GLU A 410 -17.02 16.98 -6.07
CA GLU A 410 -16.12 18.13 -6.19
C GLU A 410 -14.78 17.63 -6.73
N ILE A 411 -14.10 18.42 -7.56
CA ILE A 411 -12.74 18.13 -7.97
C ILE A 411 -11.77 19.24 -7.59
N THR A 412 -10.58 18.85 -7.14
CA THR A 412 -9.49 19.81 -6.92
C THR A 412 -8.76 20.07 -8.24
N LEU A 413 -8.87 21.30 -8.74
CA LEU A 413 -8.20 21.77 -9.95
C LEU A 413 -6.78 22.25 -9.70
N HIS A 414 -6.43 22.64 -8.47
CA HIS A 414 -5.10 23.15 -8.13
C HIS A 414 -4.65 22.65 -6.77
N GLN A 415 -3.48 22.04 -6.72
CA GLN A 415 -2.90 21.55 -5.47
C GLN A 415 -1.42 21.24 -5.62
N HIS A 416 -0.67 21.35 -4.54
CA HIS A 416 0.54 20.57 -4.38
C HIS A 416 0.15 19.13 -4.01
N MET A 417 0.56 18.15 -4.82
CA MET A 417 0.18 16.75 -4.60
C MET A 417 0.85 16.21 -3.31
N PRO A 418 0.10 15.70 -2.32
CA PRO A 418 0.69 15.03 -1.17
C PRO A 418 1.45 13.78 -1.61
N MET A 419 2.77 13.74 -1.40
CA MET A 419 3.62 12.60 -1.79
C MET A 419 3.68 11.54 -0.70
N PHE A 420 3.94 11.96 0.54
CA PHE A 420 4.03 11.08 1.69
C PHE A 420 3.25 11.67 2.84
N HIS A 421 2.49 10.82 3.53
CA HIS A 421 1.91 11.15 4.83
C HIS A 421 2.50 10.16 5.84
N MET A 422 3.24 10.69 6.81
CA MET A 422 4.08 9.90 7.69
C MET A 422 3.80 10.27 9.14
N GLU A 423 3.77 9.27 10.00
CA GLU A 423 3.62 9.48 11.43
C GLU A 423 4.98 9.84 12.09
N HIS A 424 6.09 9.73 11.36
CA HIS A 424 7.39 10.23 11.81
C HIS A 424 7.45 11.75 11.64
N CYS A 425 7.54 12.49 12.76
CA CYS A 425 7.64 13.94 12.74
C CYS A 425 9.11 14.35 12.56
N ALA A 426 9.49 14.74 11.35
CA ALA A 426 10.84 15.23 11.05
C ALA A 426 11.15 16.53 11.82
N PHE A 427 10.14 17.35 12.13
CA PHE A 427 10.32 18.52 12.97
C PHE A 427 10.79 18.13 14.38
N ALA A 428 10.13 17.16 15.01
CA ALA A 428 10.54 16.68 16.33
C ALA A 428 11.90 15.98 16.27
N ALA A 429 12.12 15.12 15.28
CA ALA A 429 13.33 14.31 15.15
C ALA A 429 14.60 15.14 14.88
N PHE A 430 14.51 16.20 14.07
CA PHE A 430 15.70 16.93 13.61
C PHE A 430 15.81 18.35 14.15
N LEU A 431 14.74 18.93 14.71
CA LEU A 431 14.72 20.30 15.25
C LEU A 431 14.39 20.35 16.74
N SER A 432 14.40 19.21 17.44
CA SER A 432 14.24 19.13 18.89
C SER A 432 14.94 17.90 19.46
N GLU A 433 15.14 17.89 20.78
CA GLU A 433 15.56 16.69 21.53
C GLU A 433 14.35 15.90 22.09
N GLY A 434 13.12 16.36 21.84
CA GLY A 434 11.90 15.73 22.32
C GLY A 434 11.55 14.46 21.54
N THR A 435 10.84 13.55 22.19
CA THR A 435 10.44 12.25 21.65
C THR A 435 9.08 12.31 20.94
N ASP A 436 8.18 13.21 21.34
CA ASP A 436 6.81 13.29 20.82
C ASP A 436 6.21 14.72 20.96
N PHE A 437 4.91 14.84 20.70
CA PHE A 437 4.20 16.11 20.74
C PHE A 437 4.14 16.79 22.13
N THR A 438 4.35 16.04 23.21
CA THR A 438 4.26 16.54 24.58
C THR A 438 5.51 17.28 25.03
N ASN A 439 6.66 16.99 24.43
CA ASN A 439 7.96 17.49 24.85
C ASN A 439 8.86 18.03 23.71
N CYS A 440 8.43 17.97 22.44
CA CYS A 440 9.23 18.48 21.32
C CYS A 440 9.33 20.01 21.25
N GLY A 441 8.56 20.77 22.04
CA GLY A 441 8.55 22.23 21.99
C GLY A 441 7.88 22.82 20.74
N ARG A 442 7.26 21.97 19.91
CA ARG A 442 6.45 22.33 18.72
C ARG A 442 7.18 23.18 17.67
N PRO A 443 8.37 22.76 17.20
CA PRO A 443 9.13 23.47 16.17
C PRO A 443 8.37 23.67 14.86
N CYS A 444 7.42 22.77 14.54
CA CYS A 444 6.54 22.90 13.37
C CYS A 444 5.77 24.22 13.31
N GLU A 445 5.46 24.85 14.45
CA GLU A 445 4.71 26.11 14.47
C GLU A 445 5.55 27.35 14.15
N ARG A 446 6.88 27.22 14.16
CA ARG A 446 7.82 28.34 14.02
C ARG A 446 8.72 28.22 12.80
N HIS A 447 8.85 27.02 12.25
CA HIS A 447 9.74 26.72 11.14
C HIS A 447 8.96 26.30 9.91
N ARG A 448 9.30 26.90 8.76
CA ARG A 448 8.96 26.34 7.45
C ARG A 448 10.09 25.39 7.05
N VAL A 449 9.75 24.14 6.74
CA VAL A 449 10.71 23.08 6.42
C VAL A 449 10.42 22.53 5.03
N HIS A 450 11.47 22.37 4.24
CA HIS A 450 11.44 21.72 2.93
C HIS A 450 12.44 20.56 2.91
N LEU A 451 12.06 19.44 2.30
CA LEU A 451 12.99 18.35 2.01
C LEU A 451 13.51 18.49 0.59
N ARG A 452 14.83 18.58 0.45
CA ARG A 452 15.49 18.64 -0.85
C ARG A 452 15.72 17.23 -1.40
N ASP A 453 15.30 16.99 -2.64
CA ASP A 453 15.53 15.72 -3.31
C ASP A 453 16.91 15.64 -4.00
N ARG A 454 17.22 14.49 -4.61
CA ARG A 454 18.49 14.25 -5.30
C ARG A 454 18.72 15.12 -6.55
N VAL A 455 17.66 15.73 -7.10
CA VAL A 455 17.75 16.64 -8.26
C VAL A 455 17.67 18.11 -7.84
N GLY A 456 17.62 18.39 -6.54
CA GLY A 456 17.66 19.73 -5.97
C GLY A 456 16.28 20.38 -5.76
N MET A 457 15.19 19.65 -6.00
CA MET A 457 13.84 20.18 -5.79
C MET A 457 13.49 20.23 -4.31
N GLU A 458 12.86 21.32 -3.87
CA GLU A 458 12.51 21.55 -2.46
C GLU A 458 11.02 21.30 -2.23
N HIS A 459 10.74 20.24 -1.48
CA HIS A 459 9.39 19.73 -1.22
C HIS A 459 8.88 20.24 0.12
N PRO A 460 7.76 21.00 0.16
CA PRO A 460 7.22 21.51 1.42
C PRO A 460 6.81 20.39 2.37
N LEU A 461 7.17 20.51 3.63
CA LEU A 461 6.77 19.62 4.71
C LEU A 461 5.85 20.37 5.67
N LYS A 462 4.67 19.80 5.96
CA LYS A 462 3.72 20.33 6.95
C LYS A 462 3.42 19.31 8.01
N ALA A 463 3.18 19.75 9.24
CA ALA A 463 2.74 18.89 10.33
C ALA A 463 1.24 19.10 10.58
N ASP A 464 0.50 18.03 10.85
CA ASP A 464 -0.86 18.16 11.36
C ASP A 464 -0.88 18.20 12.90
N VAL A 465 -2.07 18.37 13.47
CA VAL A 465 -2.31 18.42 14.92
C VAL A 465 -1.86 17.15 15.67
N GLY A 466 -1.79 16.01 14.97
CA GLY A 466 -1.30 14.74 15.51
C GLY A 466 0.20 14.54 15.34
N CYS A 467 0.96 15.60 15.00
CA CYS A 467 2.38 15.55 14.63
C CYS A 467 2.68 14.66 13.42
N ARG A 468 1.71 14.38 12.56
CA ARG A 468 1.92 13.62 11.32
C ARG A 468 2.40 14.57 10.27
N ASN A 469 3.44 14.20 9.53
CA ASN A 469 4.02 15.04 8.52
C ASN A 469 3.47 14.68 7.14
N THR A 470 3.13 15.69 6.35
CA THR A 470 2.80 15.54 4.93
C THR A 470 3.88 16.22 4.12
N LEU A 471 4.58 15.45 3.29
CA LEU A 471 5.50 15.98 2.29
C LEU A 471 4.73 16.21 1.00
N PHE A 472 4.74 17.43 0.51
CA PHE A 472 4.07 17.84 -0.71
C PHE A 472 5.02 17.91 -1.89
N ASN A 473 4.51 17.70 -3.11
CA ASN A 473 5.30 17.92 -4.31
C ASN A 473 5.72 19.39 -4.39
N ALA A 474 6.96 19.67 -4.77
CA ALA A 474 7.48 21.03 -4.92
C ALA A 474 6.72 21.83 -5.98
N VAL A 475 6.27 21.17 -7.05
CA VAL A 475 5.56 21.81 -8.15
C VAL A 475 4.06 21.54 -8.01
N PRO A 476 3.21 22.58 -8.00
CA PRO A 476 1.77 22.38 -7.97
C PRO A 476 1.28 21.70 -9.26
N GLN A 477 0.21 20.94 -9.16
CA GLN A 477 -0.51 20.37 -10.29
C GLN A 477 -1.74 21.22 -10.60
N THR A 478 -2.13 21.25 -11.87
CA THR A 478 -3.39 21.85 -12.30
C THR A 478 -4.17 21.00 -13.30
N GLY A 479 -5.48 20.93 -13.07
CA GLY A 479 -6.45 20.33 -13.99
C GLY A 479 -7.16 21.34 -14.89
N ALA A 480 -6.73 22.61 -14.92
CA ALA A 480 -7.41 23.70 -15.63
C ALA A 480 -7.72 23.39 -17.11
N GLN A 481 -6.82 22.69 -17.80
CA GLN A 481 -7.01 22.33 -19.22
C GLN A 481 -8.22 21.41 -19.47
N PHE A 482 -8.67 20.67 -18.45
CA PHE A 482 -9.79 19.73 -18.54
C PHE A 482 -11.11 20.34 -18.06
N PHE A 483 -11.12 21.63 -17.71
CA PHE A 483 -12.28 22.30 -17.14
C PHE A 483 -13.51 22.20 -18.04
N ALA A 484 -13.35 22.40 -19.35
CA ALA A 484 -14.45 22.29 -20.32
C ALA A 484 -15.07 20.89 -20.36
N ASP A 485 -14.24 19.84 -20.38
CA ASP A 485 -14.71 18.45 -20.38
C ASP A 485 -15.43 18.09 -19.07
N LEU A 486 -14.92 18.57 -17.94
CA LEU A 486 -15.53 18.40 -16.62
C LEU A 486 -16.89 19.11 -16.53
N MET A 487 -16.99 20.33 -17.06
CA MET A 487 -18.25 21.07 -17.16
C MET A 487 -19.25 20.33 -18.06
N ALA A 488 -18.80 19.82 -19.21
CA ALA A 488 -19.62 19.03 -20.14
C ALA A 488 -20.09 17.71 -19.51
N ALA A 489 -19.29 17.10 -18.63
CA ALA A 489 -19.67 15.92 -17.84
C ALA A 489 -20.67 16.23 -16.70
N GLY A 490 -20.99 17.51 -16.47
CA GLY A 490 -21.99 17.96 -15.49
C GLY A 490 -21.44 18.35 -14.13
N LEU A 491 -20.10 18.38 -13.96
CA LEU A 491 -19.49 18.84 -12.71
C LEU A 491 -19.65 20.36 -12.57
N ARG A 492 -19.91 20.84 -11.35
CA ARG A 492 -20.09 22.27 -11.06
C ARG A 492 -19.28 22.78 -9.88
N ASP A 493 -18.65 21.90 -9.11
CA ASP A 493 -17.93 22.27 -7.90
C ASP A 493 -16.44 21.97 -8.05
N TYR A 494 -15.65 23.04 -7.99
CA TYR A 494 -14.21 23.03 -8.23
C TYR A 494 -13.49 23.60 -7.03
N ARG A 495 -12.32 23.03 -6.70
CA ARG A 495 -11.51 23.47 -5.57
C ARG A 495 -10.10 23.86 -5.98
N VAL A 496 -9.60 24.89 -5.32
CA VAL A 496 -8.18 25.25 -5.28
C VAL A 496 -7.69 25.02 -3.85
N GLU A 497 -6.56 24.34 -3.69
CA GLU A 497 -5.90 24.17 -2.40
C GLU A 497 -4.61 24.99 -2.33
N LEU A 498 -4.57 25.91 -1.36
CA LEU A 498 -3.40 26.74 -1.07
C LEU A 498 -2.54 26.06 0.00
N LEU A 499 -1.22 26.13 -0.14
CA LEU A 499 -0.26 25.48 0.75
C LEU A 499 0.67 26.46 1.47
N GLU A 500 1.48 27.21 0.74
CA GLU A 500 2.51 28.11 1.31
C GLU A 500 2.46 29.53 0.77
N GLU A 501 1.58 29.77 -0.21
CA GLU A 501 1.34 31.05 -0.85
C GLU A 501 1.13 32.13 0.21
N ASP A 502 1.79 33.27 0.03
CA ASP A 502 1.46 34.46 0.81
C ASP A 502 0.10 35.05 0.37
N ALA A 503 -0.36 36.10 1.04
CA ALA A 503 -1.61 36.77 0.69
C ALA A 503 -1.71 37.19 -0.79
N ALA A 504 -0.63 37.73 -1.38
CA ALA A 504 -0.63 38.22 -2.76
C ALA A 504 -0.59 37.07 -3.78
N GLU A 505 0.16 36.02 -3.48
CA GLU A 505 0.19 34.79 -4.27
C GLU A 505 -1.14 34.06 -4.23
N ALA A 506 -1.75 33.94 -3.05
CA ALA A 506 -3.06 33.33 -2.86
C ALA A 506 -4.13 34.05 -3.69
N LEU A 507 -4.17 35.38 -3.62
CA LEU A 507 -5.09 36.20 -4.43
C LEU A 507 -4.87 35.93 -5.93
N ARG A 508 -3.62 35.92 -6.39
CA ARG A 508 -3.27 35.66 -7.79
C ARG A 508 -3.75 34.28 -8.26
N VAL A 509 -3.57 33.25 -7.44
CA VAL A 509 -4.04 31.89 -7.74
C VAL A 509 -5.57 31.88 -7.80
N ILE A 510 -6.26 32.44 -6.81
CA ILE A 510 -7.73 32.45 -6.76
C ILE A 510 -8.31 33.18 -7.98
N SER A 511 -7.81 34.38 -8.28
CA SER A 511 -8.27 35.16 -9.44
C SER A 511 -8.07 34.41 -10.75
N ALA A 512 -6.94 33.72 -10.93
CA ALA A 512 -6.69 32.93 -12.14
C ALA A 512 -7.77 31.84 -12.36
N TYR A 513 -8.22 31.16 -11.30
CA TYR A 513 -9.29 30.16 -11.42
C TYR A 513 -10.68 30.79 -11.53
N GLN A 514 -10.93 31.97 -10.95
CA GLN A 514 -12.17 32.72 -11.21
C GLN A 514 -12.26 33.16 -12.68
N ASP A 515 -11.15 33.58 -13.28
CA ASP A 515 -11.06 33.92 -14.70
C ASP A 515 -11.31 32.68 -15.59
N LEU A 516 -10.81 31.51 -15.19
CA LEU A 516 -11.13 30.24 -15.89
C LEU A 516 -12.63 29.92 -15.82
N LEU A 517 -13.21 29.99 -14.61
CA LEU A 517 -14.61 29.62 -14.38
C LEU A 517 -15.59 30.59 -15.05
N SER A 518 -15.21 31.85 -15.23
CA SER A 518 -15.99 32.85 -15.97
C SER A 518 -15.81 32.78 -17.49
N GLY A 519 -14.87 31.95 -17.99
CA GLY A 519 -14.52 31.87 -19.41
C GLY A 519 -13.63 33.02 -19.91
N SER A 520 -13.08 33.83 -19.00
CA SER A 520 -12.20 34.97 -19.30
C SER A 520 -10.76 34.56 -19.62
N SER A 521 -10.36 33.32 -19.33
CA SER A 521 -9.04 32.78 -19.68
C SER A 521 -9.12 31.39 -20.31
N GLY A 522 -8.29 31.15 -21.32
CA GLY A 522 -8.23 29.88 -22.06
C GLY A 522 -7.18 28.93 -21.50
N GLY A 523 -7.45 28.25 -20.38
CA GLY A 523 -6.77 27.02 -19.92
C GLY A 523 -5.25 27.05 -19.64
N ASP A 524 -4.52 28.09 -20.03
CA ASP A 524 -3.06 28.23 -19.95
C ASP A 524 -2.54 28.65 -18.57
N ILE A 525 -3.39 28.55 -17.54
CA ILE A 525 -3.09 28.83 -16.12
C ILE A 525 -1.82 28.12 -15.66
N TRP A 526 -1.57 26.91 -16.18
CA TRP A 526 -0.39 26.12 -15.85
C TRP A 526 0.92 26.85 -16.16
N ARG A 527 0.99 27.68 -17.21
CA ARG A 527 2.18 28.51 -17.49
C ARG A 527 2.32 29.67 -16.52
N ALA A 528 1.20 30.36 -16.25
CA ALA A 528 1.17 31.51 -15.35
C ALA A 528 1.54 31.13 -13.91
N LEU A 529 1.05 30.00 -13.43
CA LEU A 529 1.30 29.48 -12.09
C LEU A 529 2.50 28.53 -12.00
N LYS A 530 3.25 28.34 -13.11
CA LYS A 530 4.35 27.35 -13.21
C LYS A 530 3.94 25.96 -12.68
N ALA A 531 2.69 25.58 -12.91
CA ALA A 531 2.10 24.34 -12.46
C ALA A 531 2.23 23.26 -13.52
N ARG A 532 2.26 22.00 -13.10
CA ARG A 532 2.23 20.84 -13.99
C ARG A 532 0.79 20.55 -14.41
N SER A 533 0.52 20.59 -15.72
CA SER A 533 -0.80 20.24 -16.24
C SER A 533 -1.07 18.73 -16.15
N GLN A 534 -1.84 18.34 -15.13
CA GLN A 534 -2.16 16.96 -14.76
C GLN A 534 -3.31 16.90 -13.74
N ILE A 535 -4.18 15.89 -13.89
CA ILE A 535 -5.07 15.39 -12.84
C ILE A 535 -4.63 13.97 -12.50
N GLY A 536 -4.60 13.64 -11.21
CA GLY A 536 -4.23 12.32 -10.72
C GLY A 536 -2.75 12.17 -10.35
N VAL A 537 -2.42 11.18 -9.51
CA VAL A 537 -1.01 10.84 -9.16
C VAL A 537 -0.23 10.39 -10.40
N THR A 538 -0.86 9.67 -11.31
CA THR A 538 -0.24 9.17 -12.55
C THR A 538 -1.11 9.47 -13.76
N ARG A 539 -0.55 9.34 -14.97
CA ARG A 539 -1.33 9.33 -16.23
C ARG A 539 -1.79 7.91 -16.61
N GLY A 540 -1.72 6.95 -15.67
CA GLY A 540 -1.91 5.51 -15.93
C GLY A 540 -0.70 4.86 -16.60
N THR A 541 -0.37 3.62 -16.23
CA THR A 541 0.71 2.82 -16.84
C THR A 541 0.33 2.22 -18.20
N MET A 542 -0.95 2.24 -18.57
CA MET A 542 -1.47 1.70 -19.83
C MET A 542 -1.61 2.72 -20.96
N ALA A 543 -1.37 4.02 -20.72
CA ALA A 543 -1.47 5.08 -21.73
C ALA A 543 -0.43 4.99 -22.87
N GLY A 544 0.42 3.94 -22.89
CA GLY A 544 1.41 3.66 -23.92
C GLY A 544 1.13 2.40 -24.76
N ARG A 545 -0.03 1.75 -24.62
CA ARG A 545 -0.42 0.62 -25.46
C ARG A 545 -1.81 0.84 -26.02
N SER A 546 -1.87 1.51 -27.17
CA SER A 546 -3.00 1.36 -28.08
C SER A 546 -3.17 -0.12 -28.38
N PHE A 547 -4.37 -0.66 -28.15
CA PHE A 547 -4.79 -1.93 -28.72
C PHE A 547 -5.37 -1.68 -30.11
#